data_AF-H2J5C3-F1
#
_entry.id   AF-H2J5C3-F1
#
_cell.length_a   1.000
_cell.length_b   1.000
_cell.length_c   1.000
_cell.angle_alpha   90.00
_cell.angle_beta   90.00
_cell.angle_gamma   90.00
#
_symmetry.space_group_name_H-M   'P 1'
#
loop_
_entity.id
_entity.type
_entity.pdbx_description
1 polymer ?
#
loop_
_entity_poly.entity_id
_entity_poly.type
_entity_poly.pdbx_seq_one_letter_code
_entity_poly.pdbx_strand_id
1 'polypeptide(L)'
;MPRKRHISIYLILYLFLCFELIYFYDKIFCLSGEIYAIPQKHSFKLAIDIILNNLKNFISYIFLFPLMPVFWIIDLFSTTWSIYIGIKSVGLYNTFDKLFPHIVIEFPNYIIYSYISYCLMLNFYRFKYNVILKIFSEYKSILLINIFSIIISGFVEGLIS
;
A
#
# COMPACT_ATOMS: atom_id res chain seq x y z
N MET A 1 -15.71 11.35 14.69
CA MET A 1 -15.59 9.91 14.39
C MET A 1 -15.44 9.73 12.90
N PRO A 2 -14.51 8.89 12.43
CA PRO A 2 -14.36 8.56 11.02
C PRO A 2 -15.66 7.91 10.50
N ARG A 3 -16.45 8.66 9.74
CA ARG A 3 -17.63 8.13 9.04
C ARG A 3 -17.18 7.32 7.82
N LYS A 4 -17.86 6.20 7.52
CA LYS A 4 -17.61 5.34 6.32
C LYS A 4 -17.42 6.14 5.01
N ARG A 5 -18.06 7.30 4.87
CA ARG A 5 -17.89 8.20 3.72
C ARG A 5 -16.45 8.69 3.51
N HIS A 6 -15.66 8.83 4.58
CA HIS A 6 -14.29 9.36 4.50
C HIS A 6 -13.28 8.35 3.96
N ILE A 7 -13.45 7.05 4.21
CA ILE A 7 -12.56 6.04 3.65
C ILE A 7 -12.78 5.89 2.14
N SER A 8 -14.04 6.00 1.67
CA SER A 8 -14.33 5.98 0.23
C SER A 8 -13.75 7.18 -0.50
N ILE A 9 -13.82 8.39 0.09
CA ILE A 9 -13.19 9.59 -0.48
C ILE A 9 -11.66 9.44 -0.51
N TYR A 10 -11.06 8.92 0.56
CA TYR A 10 -9.62 8.65 0.62
C TYR A 10 -9.18 7.67 -0.48
N LEU A 11 -9.93 6.59 -0.68
CA LEU A 11 -9.68 5.62 -1.74
C LEU A 11 -9.77 6.25 -3.14
N ILE A 12 -10.82 7.04 -3.40
CA ILE A 12 -11.01 7.72 -4.70
C ILE A 12 -9.84 8.67 -4.98
N LEU A 13 -9.42 9.45 -3.98
CA LEU A 13 -8.28 10.36 -4.12
C LEU A 13 -6.97 9.60 -4.40
N TYR A 14 -6.73 8.49 -3.70
CA TYR A 14 -5.55 7.66 -3.94
C TYR A 14 -5.52 7.13 -5.38
N LEU A 15 -6.61 6.53 -5.84
CA LEU A 15 -6.71 5.98 -7.19
C LEU A 15 -6.59 7.07 -8.28
N PHE A 16 -7.20 8.23 -8.04
CA PHE A 16 -7.09 9.38 -8.94
C PHE A 16 -5.63 9.82 -9.09
N LEU A 17 -4.90 9.96 -7.98
CA LEU A 17 -3.48 10.34 -8.01
C LEU A 17 -2.59 9.26 -8.63
N CYS A 18 -2.91 7.98 -8.45
CA CYS A 18 -2.22 6.90 -9.15
C CYS A 18 -2.33 7.06 -10.67
N PHE A 19 -3.54 7.33 -11.16
CA PHE A 19 -3.78 7.51 -12.59
C PHE A 19 -3.02 8.73 -13.15
N GLU A 20 -3.13 9.87 -12.48
CA GLU A 20 -2.45 11.10 -12.88
C GLU A 20 -0.91 10.93 -12.93
N LEU A 21 -0.32 10.27 -11.92
CA LEU A 21 1.12 10.02 -11.89
C LEU A 21 1.59 9.10 -13.01
N ILE A 22 0.87 8.01 -13.28
CA ILE A 22 1.21 7.09 -14.39
C ILE A 22 1.13 7.83 -15.72
N TYR A 23 0.07 8.62 -15.93
CA TYR A 23 -0.09 9.46 -17.13
C TYR A 23 1.06 10.47 -17.26
N PHE A 24 1.44 11.11 -16.17
CA PHE A 24 2.55 12.06 -16.13
C PHE A 24 3.90 11.41 -16.45
N TYR A 25 4.18 10.21 -15.92
CA TYR A 25 5.41 9.48 -16.22
C TYR A 25 5.55 9.16 -17.71
N ASP A 26 4.46 8.78 -18.37
CA ASP A 26 4.44 8.51 -19.81
C ASP A 26 4.83 9.73 -20.66
N LYS A 27 4.55 10.94 -20.17
CA LYS A 27 4.89 12.19 -20.86
C LYS A 27 6.33 12.64 -20.67
N ILE A 28 6.96 12.24 -19.57
CA ILE A 28 8.27 12.77 -19.16
C ILE A 28 9.39 11.75 -19.35
N PHE A 29 9.10 10.47 -19.12
CA PHE A 29 10.11 9.42 -19.16
C PHE A 29 9.94 8.58 -20.42
N CYS A 30 11.00 8.50 -21.22
CA CYS A 30 11.12 7.49 -22.26
C CYS A 30 12.01 6.36 -21.74
N LEU A 31 11.43 5.22 -21.40
CA LEU A 31 12.20 4.06 -20.95
C LEU A 31 12.80 3.35 -22.18
N SER A 32 14.11 3.09 -22.16
CA SER A 32 14.78 2.24 -23.15
C SER A 32 14.36 0.77 -22.95
N GLY A 33 14.07 0.05 -24.04
CA GLY A 33 13.33 -1.22 -24.08
C GLY A 33 13.96 -2.46 -23.43
N GLU A 34 14.93 -2.32 -22.53
CA GLU A 34 15.62 -3.44 -21.88
C GLU A 34 15.43 -3.51 -20.35
N ILE A 35 14.39 -2.88 -19.81
CA ILE A 35 14.08 -3.02 -18.38
C ILE A 35 13.27 -4.30 -18.19
N TYR A 36 13.92 -5.44 -18.29
CA TYR A 36 13.33 -6.72 -17.90
C TYR A 36 13.42 -6.86 -16.38
N ALA A 37 12.29 -6.77 -15.69
CA ALA A 37 12.22 -7.23 -14.31
C ALA A 37 12.51 -8.74 -14.31
N ILE A 38 13.66 -9.14 -13.75
CA ILE A 38 14.01 -10.55 -13.59
C ILE A 38 12.98 -11.15 -12.63
N PRO A 39 12.13 -12.10 -13.06
CA PRO A 39 11.16 -12.71 -12.18
C PRO A 39 11.90 -13.41 -11.04
N GLN A 40 11.62 -13.01 -9.80
CA GLN A 40 12.16 -13.69 -8.63
C GLN A 40 11.54 -15.08 -8.55
N LYS A 41 12.38 -16.10 -8.33
CA LYS A 41 11.90 -17.47 -8.16
C LYS A 41 11.09 -17.56 -6.86
N HIS A 42 9.87 -18.10 -6.95
CA HIS A 42 9.05 -18.41 -5.77
C HIS A 42 9.87 -19.24 -4.79
N SER A 43 9.88 -18.80 -3.54
CA SER A 43 10.64 -19.45 -2.49
C SER A 43 10.09 -19.04 -1.13
N PHE A 44 10.31 -19.91 -0.14
CA PHE A 44 10.00 -19.56 1.25
C PHE A 44 10.72 -18.29 1.70
N LYS A 45 11.95 -18.06 1.22
CA LYS A 45 12.69 -16.82 1.50
C LYS A 45 11.97 -15.60 0.96
N LEU A 46 11.49 -15.65 -0.28
CA LEU A 46 10.71 -14.57 -0.89
C LEU A 46 9.44 -14.28 -0.08
N ALA A 47 8.71 -15.31 0.34
CA ALA A 47 7.53 -15.15 1.18
C ALA A 47 7.83 -14.39 2.48
N ILE A 48 8.92 -14.77 3.17
CA ILE A 48 9.34 -14.09 4.41
C ILE A 48 9.74 -12.64 4.13
N ASP A 49 10.49 -12.38 3.06
CA ASP A 49 10.90 -11.02 2.69
C ASP A 49 9.69 -10.10 2.41
N ILE A 50 8.66 -10.62 1.71
CA ILE A 50 7.40 -9.91 1.46
C ILE A 50 6.66 -9.62 2.78
N ILE A 51 6.50 -10.63 3.64
CA ILE A 51 5.83 -10.48 4.94
C ILE A 51 6.54 -9.42 5.79
N LEU A 52 7.88 -9.48 5.88
CA LEU A 52 8.66 -8.53 6.66
C LEU A 52 8.55 -7.11 6.12
N ASN A 53 8.56 -6.95 4.79
CA ASN A 53 8.39 -5.64 4.16
C ASN A 53 6.99 -5.05 4.45
N ASN A 54 5.94 -5.85 4.27
CA ASN A 54 4.57 -5.42 4.53
C ASN A 54 4.31 -5.15 6.03
N LEU A 55 4.89 -5.94 6.93
CA LEU A 55 4.84 -5.68 8.37
C LEU A 55 5.57 -4.40 8.75
N LYS A 56 6.74 -4.14 8.15
CA LYS A 56 7.49 -2.89 8.37
C LYS A 56 6.67 -1.67 7.95
N ASN A 57 6.01 -1.74 6.79
CA ASN A 57 5.12 -0.68 6.32
C ASN A 57 3.95 -0.49 7.29
N PHE A 58 3.25 -1.57 7.66
CA PHE A 58 2.16 -1.52 8.64
C PHE A 58 2.59 -0.89 9.97
N ILE A 59 3.71 -1.34 10.55
CA ILE A 59 4.25 -0.80 11.81
C ILE A 59 4.60 0.68 11.68
N SER A 60 5.22 1.07 10.56
CA SER A 60 5.58 2.47 10.30
C SER A 60 4.34 3.36 10.26
N TYR A 61 3.29 2.96 9.54
CA TYR A 61 2.04 3.71 9.52
C TYR A 61 1.38 3.80 10.89
N ILE A 62 1.37 2.72 11.67
CA ILE A 62 0.63 2.69 12.94
C ILE A 62 1.37 3.36 14.09
N PHE A 63 2.70 3.30 14.15
CA PHE A 63 3.47 3.88 15.26
C PHE A 63 4.14 5.20 14.92
N LEU A 64 4.51 5.41 13.65
CA LEU A 64 5.05 6.67 13.15
C LEU A 64 3.96 7.47 12.42
N PHE A 65 2.69 7.33 12.84
CA PHE A 65 1.54 8.01 12.25
C PHE A 65 1.69 9.54 12.10
N PRO A 66 2.47 10.30 12.91
CA PRO A 66 2.69 11.72 12.62
C PRO A 66 3.34 11.95 11.26
N LEU A 67 4.17 11.00 10.81
CA LEU A 67 4.87 11.03 9.52
C LEU A 67 4.08 10.37 8.39
N MET A 68 2.80 10.02 8.60
CA MET A 68 1.93 9.36 7.62
C MET A 68 1.98 9.97 6.21
N PRO A 69 1.97 11.31 6.02
CA PRO A 69 1.99 11.89 4.68
C PRO A 69 3.28 11.56 3.92
N VAL A 70 4.40 11.46 4.62
CA VAL A 70 5.69 11.13 4.01
C VAL A 70 5.69 9.69 3.51
N PHE A 71 5.25 8.74 4.34
CA PHE A 71 5.13 7.34 3.92
C PHE A 71 4.14 7.18 2.77
N TRP A 72 3.02 7.88 2.83
CA TRP A 72 2.00 7.85 1.78
C TRP A 72 2.50 8.37 0.44
N ILE A 73 3.29 9.44 0.44
CA ILE A 73 3.94 9.95 -0.77
C ILE A 73 4.94 8.92 -1.30
N ILE A 74 5.81 8.37 -0.45
CA ILE A 74 6.81 7.38 -0.86
C ILE A 74 6.15 6.16 -1.50
N ASP A 75 5.12 5.61 -0.87
CA ASP A 75 4.39 4.45 -1.37
C ASP A 75 3.67 4.78 -2.67
N LEU A 76 3.00 5.95 -2.76
CA LEU A 76 2.34 6.38 -3.98
C LEU A 76 3.31 6.47 -5.17
N PHE A 77 4.47 7.09 -4.99
CA PHE A 77 5.50 7.18 -6.03
C PHE A 77 6.06 5.78 -6.38
N SER A 78 6.40 4.96 -5.38
CA SER A 78 6.96 3.63 -5.58
C SER A 78 5.99 2.70 -6.34
N THR A 79 4.72 2.67 -5.92
CA THR A 79 3.68 1.84 -6.55
C THR A 79 3.40 2.31 -7.97
N THR A 80 3.16 3.61 -8.18
CA THR A 80 2.88 4.14 -9.53
C THR A 80 4.05 3.96 -10.49
N TRP A 81 5.27 4.10 -10.00
CA TRP A 81 6.48 3.86 -10.80
C TRP A 81 6.63 2.40 -11.20
N SER A 82 6.40 1.47 -10.26
CA SER A 82 6.45 0.03 -10.52
C SER A 82 5.40 -0.40 -11.54
N ILE A 83 4.17 0.15 -11.45
CA ILE A 83 3.11 -0.07 -12.43
C ILE A 83 3.52 0.50 -13.79
N TYR A 84 4.05 1.72 -13.83
CA TYR A 84 4.50 2.34 -15.07
C TYR A 84 5.58 1.52 -15.79
N ILE A 85 6.61 1.09 -15.06
CA ILE A 85 7.66 0.19 -15.60
C ILE A 85 7.03 -1.11 -16.09
N GLY A 86 6.16 -1.75 -15.29
CA GLY A 86 5.48 -2.97 -15.70
C GLY A 86 4.77 -2.82 -17.04
N ILE A 87 3.95 -1.77 -17.18
CA ILE A 87 3.19 -1.49 -18.41
C ILE A 87 4.13 -1.34 -19.61
N LYS A 88 5.27 -0.66 -19.43
CA LYS A 88 6.25 -0.45 -20.50
C LYS A 88 7.07 -1.69 -20.84
N SER A 89 7.36 -2.54 -19.86
CA SER A 89 8.20 -3.73 -20.03
C SER A 89 7.44 -4.94 -20.56
N VAL A 90 6.24 -5.22 -20.03
CA VAL A 90 5.48 -6.44 -20.35
C VAL A 90 4.09 -6.17 -20.92
N GLY A 91 3.71 -4.91 -21.09
CA GLY A 91 2.40 -4.49 -21.58
C GLY A 91 1.36 -4.38 -20.46
N LEU A 92 0.26 -3.70 -20.78
CA LEU A 92 -0.79 -3.37 -19.82
C LEU A 92 -1.47 -4.63 -19.24
N TYR A 93 -1.88 -5.56 -20.11
CA TYR A 93 -2.58 -6.77 -19.69
C TYR A 93 -1.75 -7.61 -18.70
N ASN A 94 -0.51 -7.95 -19.06
CA ASN A 94 0.37 -8.75 -18.20
C ASN A 94 0.72 -8.06 -16.88
N THR A 95 0.78 -6.72 -16.88
CA THR A 95 1.02 -5.95 -15.65
C THR A 95 -0.17 -6.05 -14.71
N PHE A 96 -1.39 -5.86 -15.23
CA PHE A 96 -2.60 -5.95 -14.40
C PHE A 96 -2.88 -7.39 -13.95
N ASP A 97 -2.60 -8.39 -14.78
CA ASP A 97 -2.73 -9.80 -14.40
C ASP A 97 -1.83 -10.13 -13.20
N LYS A 98 -0.57 -9.67 -13.23
CA LYS A 98 0.36 -9.79 -12.10
C LYS A 98 -0.01 -8.94 -10.89
N LEU A 99 -0.58 -7.74 -11.09
CA LEU A 99 -1.01 -6.87 -9.98
C LEU A 99 -2.30 -7.36 -9.31
N PHE A 100 -3.15 -8.10 -10.02
CA PHE A 100 -4.49 -8.45 -9.56
C PHE A 100 -4.50 -9.18 -8.21
N PRO A 101 -3.63 -10.19 -7.95
CA PRO A 101 -3.53 -10.83 -6.63
C PRO A 101 -3.26 -9.82 -5.50
N HIS A 102 -2.35 -8.87 -5.73
CA HIS A 102 -1.99 -7.84 -4.74
C HIS A 102 -3.13 -6.83 -4.55
N ILE A 103 -3.84 -6.45 -5.61
CA ILE A 103 -4.99 -5.53 -5.53
C ILE A 103 -6.13 -6.13 -4.69
N VAL A 104 -6.29 -7.45 -4.68
CA VAL A 104 -7.38 -8.11 -3.94
C VAL A 104 -7.07 -8.23 -2.45
N ILE A 105 -5.81 -8.45 -2.06
CA ILE A 105 -5.45 -8.74 -0.66
C ILE A 105 -4.67 -7.59 -0.02
N GLU A 106 -3.59 -7.13 -0.64
CA GLU A 106 -2.67 -6.16 -0.05
C GLU A 106 -3.23 -4.76 -0.07
N PHE A 107 -3.86 -4.39 -1.18
CA PHE A 107 -4.37 -3.04 -1.36
C PHE A 107 -5.50 -2.70 -0.35
N PRO A 108 -6.50 -3.57 -0.08
CA PRO A 108 -7.47 -3.30 0.98
C PRO A 108 -6.84 -3.15 2.36
N ASN A 109 -5.83 -3.97 2.68
CA ASN A 109 -5.10 -3.84 3.94
C ASN A 109 -4.39 -2.49 4.02
N TYR A 110 -3.64 -2.13 2.98
CA TYR A 110 -2.96 -0.84 2.86
C TYR A 110 -3.91 0.33 3.08
N ILE A 111 -5.06 0.33 2.40
CA ILE A 111 -6.05 1.40 2.53
C ILE A 111 -6.59 1.48 3.96
N ILE A 112 -6.83 0.34 4.62
CA ILE A 112 -7.35 0.31 6.00
C ILE A 112 -6.32 0.88 6.98
N TYR A 113 -5.09 0.35 7.02
CA TYR A 113 -4.12 0.80 8.02
C TYR A 113 -3.60 2.21 7.73
N SER A 114 -3.47 2.62 6.46
CA SER A 114 -3.08 3.99 6.11
C SER A 114 -4.18 5.00 6.45
N TYR A 115 -5.45 4.63 6.31
CA TYR A 115 -6.58 5.45 6.75
C TYR A 115 -6.64 5.59 8.28
N ILE A 116 -6.40 4.51 9.02
CA ILE A 116 -6.31 4.55 10.49
C ILE A 116 -5.16 5.48 10.90
N SER A 117 -3.99 5.34 10.28
CA SER A 117 -2.83 6.19 10.48
C SER A 117 -3.15 7.67 10.22
N TYR A 118 -3.84 7.99 9.12
CA TYR A 118 -4.32 9.34 8.83
C TYR A 118 -5.24 9.88 9.94
N CYS A 119 -6.16 9.06 10.46
CA CYS A 119 -7.03 9.45 11.56
C CYS A 119 -6.24 9.74 12.86
N LEU A 120 -5.25 8.91 13.18
CA LEU A 120 -4.37 9.12 14.33
C LEU A 120 -3.56 10.42 14.17
N MET A 121 -2.96 10.62 13.01
CA MET A 121 -2.21 11.82 12.62
C MET A 121 -3.03 13.10 12.78
N LEU A 122 -4.25 13.14 12.22
CA LEU A 122 -5.13 14.30 12.34
C LEU A 122 -5.44 14.67 13.79
N ASN A 123 -5.63 13.67 14.66
CA ASN A 123 -5.93 13.92 16.07
C ASN A 123 -4.66 14.29 16.87
N PHE A 124 -3.50 13.79 16.46
CA PHE A 124 -2.21 14.15 17.05
C PHE A 124 -1.85 15.62 16.81
N TYR A 125 -1.92 16.10 15.57
CA TYR A 125 -1.67 17.50 15.26
C TYR A 125 -2.74 18.47 15.79
N ARG A 126 -3.90 17.93 16.20
CA ARG A 126 -4.95 18.68 16.91
C ARG A 126 -4.82 18.60 18.44
N PHE A 127 -3.74 17.99 18.96
CA PHE A 127 -3.47 17.79 20.39
C PHE A 127 -4.59 17.01 21.12
N LYS A 128 -5.28 16.09 20.44
CA LYS A 128 -6.40 15.29 20.97
C LYS A 128 -5.97 13.88 21.41
N TYR A 129 -5.02 13.79 22.34
CA TYR A 129 -4.42 12.50 22.75
C TYR A 129 -5.42 11.47 23.29
N ASN A 130 -6.43 11.90 24.06
CA ASN A 130 -7.48 11.00 24.55
C ASN A 130 -8.27 10.34 23.40
N VAL A 131 -8.38 11.03 22.25
CA VAL A 131 -9.06 10.49 21.06
C VAL A 131 -8.17 9.47 20.35
N ILE A 132 -6.84 9.65 20.35
CA ILE A 132 -5.88 8.70 19.77
C ILE A 132 -5.99 7.34 20.46
N LEU A 133 -5.98 7.31 21.79
CA LEU A 133 -6.14 6.07 22.56
C LEU A 133 -7.49 5.40 22.28
N LYS A 134 -8.56 6.19 22.13
CA LYS A 134 -9.87 5.67 21.75
C LYS A 134 -9.86 5.04 20.36
N ILE A 135 -9.22 5.68 19.38
CA ILE A 135 -9.07 5.14 18.02
C ILE A 135 -8.31 3.82 18.06
N PHE A 136 -7.19 3.74 18.78
CA PHE A 136 -6.46 2.47 18.93
C PHE A 136 -7.34 1.35 19.51
N SER A 137 -8.09 1.64 20.57
CA SER A 137 -9.00 0.65 21.18
C SER A 137 -10.12 0.23 20.25
N GLU A 138 -10.69 1.17 19.49
CA GLU A 138 -11.77 0.93 18.53
C GLU A 138 -11.31 0.07 17.34
N TYR A 139 -10.11 0.33 16.82
CA TYR A 139 -9.57 -0.35 15.63
C TYR A 139 -8.69 -1.57 15.94
N LYS A 140 -8.43 -1.92 17.21
CA LYS A 140 -7.50 -3.01 17.58
C LYS A 140 -7.77 -4.33 16.85
N SER A 141 -9.04 -4.73 16.73
CA SER A 141 -9.41 -5.99 16.09
C SER A 141 -9.15 -5.93 14.58
N ILE A 142 -9.39 -4.77 13.95
CA ILE A 142 -9.12 -4.54 12.54
C ILE A 142 -7.61 -4.55 12.27
N LEU A 143 -6.81 -3.95 13.16
CA LEU A 143 -5.35 -3.97 13.07
C LEU A 143 -4.80 -5.41 13.20
N LEU A 144 -5.36 -6.23 14.09
CA LEU A 144 -5.00 -7.65 14.19
C LEU A 144 -5.35 -8.42 12.90
N ILE A 145 -6.54 -8.17 12.33
CA ILE A 145 -6.94 -8.78 11.06
C ILE A 145 -5.96 -8.39 9.95
N ASN A 146 -5.54 -7.13 9.87
CA ASN A 146 -4.54 -6.68 8.89
C ASN A 146 -3.23 -7.46 9.03
N ILE A 147 -2.74 -7.70 10.25
CA ILE A 147 -1.53 -8.49 10.47
C ILE A 147 -1.70 -9.92 9.93
N PHE A 148 -2.82 -10.58 10.22
CA PHE A 148 -3.08 -11.92 9.66
C PHE A 148 -3.16 -11.91 8.14
N SER A 149 -3.83 -10.90 7.56
CA SER A 149 -3.92 -10.78 6.11
C SER A 149 -2.57 -10.50 5.45
N ILE A 150 -1.67 -9.72 6.08
CA ILE A 150 -0.29 -9.52 5.61
C ILE A 150 0.46 -10.85 5.56
N ILE A 151 0.35 -11.67 6.61
CA ILE A 151 1.03 -12.98 6.67
C ILE A 151 0.50 -13.91 5.58
N ILE A 152 -0.83 -13.99 5.43
CA ILE A 152 -1.45 -14.84 4.39
C ILE A 152 -1.04 -14.36 3.00
N SER A 153 -1.09 -13.05 2.74
CA SER A 153 -0.72 -12.47 1.44
C SER A 153 0.72 -12.83 1.07
N GLY A 154 1.66 -12.60 1.97
CA GLY A 154 3.07 -12.85 1.66
C GLY A 154 3.40 -14.34 1.46
N PHE A 155 2.67 -15.26 2.10
CA PHE A 155 2.81 -16.68 1.78
C PHE A 155 2.22 -17.05 0.41
N VAL A 156 1.04 -16.52 0.08
CA VAL A 156 0.42 -16.75 -1.23
C VAL A 156 1.33 -16.21 -2.34
N GLU A 157 1.82 -14.99 -2.18
CA GLU A 157 2.70 -14.34 -3.15
C GLU A 157 4.05 -15.07 -3.26
N GLY A 158 4.75 -15.28 -2.14
CA GLY A 158 6.10 -15.85 -2.20
C GLY A 158 6.16 -17.33 -2.60
N LEU A 159 5.06 -18.08 -2.50
CA LEU A 159 5.03 -19.53 -2.79
C LEU A 159 4.24 -19.91 -4.05
N ILE A 160 3.23 -19.13 -4.45
CA ILE A 160 2.27 -19.52 -5.49
C ILE A 160 2.29 -18.56 -6.68
N SER A 161 2.43 -17.25 -6.42
CA SER A 161 2.17 -16.19 -7.40
C SER A 161 3.42 -15.65 -8.07
#